data_AF-A0A919HUA2-F1
#
_entry.id   AF-A0A919HUA2-F1
#
_cell.length_a   1.000
_cell.length_b   1.000
_cell.length_c   1.000
_cell.angle_alpha   90.00
_cell.angle_beta   90.00
_cell.angle_gamma   90.00
#
_symmetry.space_group_name_H-M   'P 1'
#
loop_
_entity.id
_entity.type
_entity.pdbx_description
1 polymer ?
#
loop_
_entity_poly.entity_id
_entity_poly.type
_entity_poly.pdbx_seq_one_letter_code
_entity_poly.pdbx_strand_id
1 'polypeptide(L)'
;MSGWVSSTTCWAETTGVGGFAKALRTIPVILEVARKVEQLAPEAFILNFTNPAGIVTEAVSRYSTAKIIGLCNVPINMQHMIVGMLGAQESEVKLRFAGLNHMVWVHKVLQGREDVTGKVIDMLCDGKALSMNNIKELPWPAEFLRALKAIPCPYHRYFWLTPAMLAEEIAAAKPRAPAPNR
;
A
#
# COMPACT_ATOMS: atom_id res chain seq x y z
N MET A 1 14.65 28.47 -23.40
CA MET A 1 14.28 28.33 -21.97
C MET A 1 13.25 27.19 -21.81
N SER A 2 13.62 25.95 -22.11
CA SER A 2 12.69 24.80 -22.16
C SER A 2 13.27 23.55 -21.49
N GLY A 3 13.93 23.74 -20.34
CA GLY A 3 14.72 22.69 -19.68
C GLY A 3 14.36 22.38 -18.22
N TRP A 4 13.23 22.87 -17.70
CA TRP A 4 12.93 22.78 -16.25
C TRP A 4 11.81 21.83 -15.83
N VAL A 5 11.21 21.06 -16.76
CA VAL A 5 10.20 20.03 -16.41
C VAL A 5 10.62 18.66 -16.94
N SER A 6 11.90 18.32 -16.71
CA SER A 6 12.50 17.06 -17.15
C SER A 6 12.69 16.14 -15.95
N SER A 7 11.88 15.06 -15.89
CA SER A 7 12.22 13.75 -15.30
C SER A 7 12.19 13.50 -13.79
N THR A 8 11.73 14.43 -12.94
CA THR A 8 11.58 14.11 -11.51
C THR A 8 10.20 14.50 -11.02
N THR A 9 9.48 13.52 -10.45
CA THR A 9 8.38 13.72 -9.48
C THR A 9 6.95 13.47 -9.97
N CYS A 10 6.51 12.21 -9.98
CA CYS A 10 5.13 11.87 -9.63
C CYS A 10 5.12 10.53 -8.90
N TRP A 11 5.54 10.52 -7.64
CA TRP A 11 5.33 9.32 -6.84
C TRP A 11 3.85 9.17 -6.53
N ALA A 12 3.36 7.95 -6.73
CA ALA A 12 1.99 7.44 -6.63
C ALA A 12 1.05 8.19 -5.68
N GLU A 13 -0.26 8.06 -5.91
CA GLU A 13 -1.38 8.73 -5.21
C GLU A 13 -1.24 8.86 -3.67
N THR A 14 -0.46 7.99 -3.04
CA THR A 14 -0.34 7.84 -1.59
C THR A 14 1.07 7.91 -1.04
N THR A 15 2.10 7.96 -1.89
CA THR A 15 3.52 7.92 -1.49
C THR A 15 4.33 8.98 -2.23
N GLY A 16 5.48 9.37 -1.67
CA GLY A 16 6.31 10.45 -2.21
C GLY A 16 5.54 11.76 -2.45
N VAL A 17 5.93 12.56 -3.44
CA VAL A 17 5.41 13.94 -3.59
C VAL A 17 3.94 13.98 -4.00
N GLY A 18 3.44 13.04 -4.80
CA GLY A 18 2.02 12.98 -5.15
C GLY A 18 1.16 12.68 -3.93
N GLY A 19 1.58 11.69 -3.11
CA GLY A 19 0.96 11.41 -1.82
C GLY A 19 1.01 12.61 -0.86
N PHE A 20 2.15 13.30 -0.76
CA PHE A 20 2.30 14.48 0.09
C PHE A 20 1.38 15.63 -0.35
N ALA A 21 1.35 15.96 -1.64
CA ALA A 21 0.46 17.00 -2.18
C ALA A 21 -1.03 16.63 -2.03
N LYS A 22 -1.38 15.33 -2.08
CA LYS A 22 -2.73 14.87 -1.75
C LYS A 22 -3.03 15.08 -0.26
N ALA A 23 -2.11 14.71 0.63
CA ALA A 23 -2.27 14.91 2.07
C ALA A 23 -2.54 16.38 2.42
N LEU A 24 -1.79 17.33 1.85
CA LEU A 24 -1.96 18.77 2.10
C LEU A 24 -3.37 19.26 1.74
N ARG A 25 -4.02 18.67 0.74
CA ARG A 25 -5.39 19.02 0.35
C ARG A 25 -6.45 18.29 1.19
N THR A 26 -6.13 17.11 1.71
CA THR A 26 -7.08 16.26 2.46
C THR A 26 -7.11 16.56 3.96
N ILE A 27 -5.95 16.86 4.58
CA ILE A 27 -5.84 17.06 6.03
C ILE A 27 -6.75 18.19 6.55
N PRO A 28 -6.82 19.39 5.93
CA PRO A 28 -7.69 20.44 6.42
C PRO A 28 -9.16 20.00 6.50
N VAL A 29 -9.63 19.31 5.45
CA VAL A 29 -11.02 18.84 5.35
C VAL A 29 -11.33 17.78 6.40
N ILE A 30 -10.46 16.79 6.62
CA ILE A 30 -10.74 15.75 7.61
C ILE A 30 -10.73 16.31 9.03
N LEU A 31 -9.91 17.33 9.32
CA LEU A 31 -9.89 17.98 10.63
C LEU A 31 -11.17 18.77 10.89
N GLU A 32 -11.77 19.38 9.86
CA GLU A 32 -13.10 19.98 9.99
C GLU A 32 -14.18 18.94 10.30
N VAL A 33 -14.12 17.77 9.66
CA VAL A 33 -15.01 16.64 9.98
C VAL A 33 -14.79 16.16 11.40
N ALA A 34 -13.52 16.01 11.83
CA ALA A 34 -13.19 15.58 13.18
C ALA A 34 -13.75 16.52 14.25
N ARG A 35 -13.62 17.85 14.06
CA ARG A 35 -14.22 18.85 14.96
C ARG A 35 -15.73 18.77 15.03
N LYS A 36 -16.41 18.47 13.92
CA LYS A 36 -17.86 18.25 13.93
C LYS A 36 -18.24 17.00 14.71
N VAL A 37 -17.47 15.92 14.57
CA VAL A 37 -17.68 14.69 15.34
C VAL A 37 -17.49 14.93 16.84
N GLU A 38 -16.45 15.67 17.24
CA GLU A 38 -16.24 16.04 18.64
C GLU A 38 -17.43 16.78 19.25
N GLN A 39 -18.06 17.69 18.49
CA GLN A 39 -19.19 18.50 18.96
C GLN A 39 -20.51 17.74 18.95
N LEU A 40 -20.75 16.93 17.93
CA LEU A 40 -22.06 16.32 17.68
C LEU A 40 -22.18 14.87 18.16
N ALA A 41 -21.07 14.13 18.19
CA ALA A 41 -21.03 12.71 18.49
C ALA A 41 -19.65 12.29 19.05
N PRO A 42 -19.25 12.79 20.24
CA PRO A 42 -17.89 12.61 20.77
C PRO A 42 -17.47 11.14 20.97
N GLU A 43 -18.44 10.24 21.13
CA GLU A 43 -18.17 8.81 21.30
C GLU A 43 -18.04 8.03 20.00
N ALA A 44 -18.38 8.63 18.86
CA ALA A 44 -18.36 7.97 17.56
C ALA A 44 -16.94 7.78 17.02
N PHE A 45 -16.75 6.70 16.26
CA PHE A 45 -15.53 6.44 15.52
C PHE A 45 -15.64 6.97 14.09
N ILE A 46 -14.61 7.68 13.65
CA ILE A 46 -14.39 8.02 12.25
C ILE A 46 -13.70 6.84 11.58
N LEU A 47 -14.34 6.26 10.56
CA LEU A 47 -13.75 5.21 9.73
C LEU A 47 -13.19 5.85 8.45
N ASN A 48 -11.87 6.00 8.37
CA ASN A 48 -11.22 6.68 7.25
C ASN A 48 -10.70 5.68 6.21
N PHE A 49 -11.27 5.71 5.01
CA PHE A 49 -10.77 5.03 3.81
C PHE A 49 -10.06 6.00 2.84
N THR A 50 -9.99 7.29 3.16
CA THR A 50 -9.41 8.31 2.28
C THR A 50 -7.90 8.29 2.39
N ASN A 51 -7.26 8.12 1.23
CA ASN A 51 -5.82 8.14 1.12
C ASN A 51 -5.22 9.56 1.06
N PRO A 52 -3.98 9.78 1.56
CA PRO A 52 -3.09 8.79 2.20
C PRO A 52 -3.51 8.48 3.64
N ALA A 53 -4.03 7.28 3.88
CA ALA A 53 -4.82 6.98 5.07
C ALA A 53 -3.97 7.05 6.35
N GLY A 54 -2.70 6.67 6.27
CA GLY A 54 -1.76 6.80 7.40
C GLY A 54 -1.58 8.25 7.84
N ILE A 55 -1.19 9.15 6.93
CA ILE A 55 -0.93 10.56 7.23
C ILE A 55 -2.21 11.27 7.70
N VAL A 56 -3.33 10.98 7.05
CA VAL A 56 -4.65 11.55 7.41
C VAL A 56 -5.06 11.11 8.81
N THR A 57 -4.89 9.83 9.14
CA THR A 57 -5.20 9.29 10.49
C THR A 57 -4.28 9.89 11.55
N GLU A 58 -2.99 10.01 11.25
CA GLU A 58 -2.01 10.64 12.14
C GLU A 58 -2.38 12.11 12.43
N ALA A 59 -2.77 12.87 11.40
CA ALA A 59 -3.16 14.26 11.57
C ALA A 59 -4.36 14.41 12.51
N VAL A 60 -5.41 13.61 12.32
CA VAL A 60 -6.58 13.63 13.22
C VAL A 60 -6.16 13.21 14.63
N SER A 61 -5.40 12.11 14.78
CA SER A 61 -4.97 11.62 16.09
C SER A 61 -4.10 12.61 16.86
N ARG A 62 -3.37 13.51 16.19
CA ARG A 62 -2.52 14.52 16.84
C ARG A 62 -3.22 15.83 17.13
N TYR A 63 -4.16 16.24 16.27
CA TYR A 63 -4.73 17.59 16.28
C TYR A 63 -6.24 17.61 16.59
N SER A 64 -6.79 16.49 17.05
CA SER A 64 -8.18 16.31 17.43
C SER A 64 -8.29 15.23 18.52
N THR A 65 -9.36 15.28 19.32
CA THR A 65 -9.74 14.24 20.29
C THR A 65 -10.72 13.22 19.70
N ALA A 66 -11.13 13.37 18.44
CA ALA A 66 -12.03 12.44 17.78
C ALA A 66 -11.39 11.04 17.66
N LYS A 67 -12.20 10.00 17.92
CA LYS A 67 -11.77 8.61 17.75
C LYS A 67 -11.72 8.29 16.25
N ILE A 68 -10.59 7.81 15.75
CA ILE A 68 -10.40 7.52 14.32
C ILE A 68 -9.71 6.18 14.09
N ILE A 69 -10.16 5.46 13.07
CA ILE A 69 -9.53 4.23 12.56
C ILE A 69 -9.29 4.41 11.07
N GLY A 70 -8.01 4.35 10.66
CA GLY A 70 -7.61 4.33 9.25
C GLY A 70 -7.63 2.91 8.69
N LEU A 71 -8.27 2.73 7.54
CA LEU A 71 -8.45 1.42 6.91
C LEU A 71 -7.79 1.37 5.53
N CYS A 72 -7.32 0.18 5.16
CA CYS A 72 -6.62 -0.07 3.91
C CYS A 72 -6.95 -1.48 3.40
N ASN A 73 -7.02 -1.64 2.08
CA ASN A 73 -7.28 -2.90 1.41
C ASN A 73 -6.02 -3.76 1.19
N VAL A 74 -4.81 -3.22 1.44
CA VAL A 74 -3.55 -3.96 1.25
C VAL A 74 -3.50 -5.24 2.10
N PRO A 75 -3.77 -5.23 3.41
CA PRO A 75 -3.66 -6.43 4.24
C PRO A 75 -4.64 -7.54 3.81
N ILE A 76 -5.89 -7.19 3.50
CA ILE A 76 -6.91 -8.18 3.10
C ILE A 76 -6.57 -8.81 1.74
N ASN A 77 -6.05 -8.03 0.79
CA ASN A 77 -5.60 -8.57 -0.49
C ASN A 77 -4.39 -9.50 -0.31
N MET A 78 -3.43 -9.12 0.55
CA MET A 78 -2.30 -10.01 0.89
C MET A 78 -2.75 -11.31 1.54
N GLN A 79 -3.76 -11.26 2.42
CA GLN A 79 -4.39 -12.44 3.01
C GLN A 79 -4.92 -13.38 1.92
N HIS A 80 -5.78 -12.89 1.03
CA HIS A 80 -6.37 -13.73 -0.03
C HIS A 80 -5.31 -14.33 -0.95
N MET A 81 -4.29 -13.54 -1.33
CA MET A 81 -3.21 -14.03 -2.18
C MET A 81 -2.39 -15.14 -1.51
N ILE A 82 -2.02 -14.97 -0.24
CA ILE A 82 -1.24 -15.99 0.49
C ILE A 82 -2.08 -17.25 0.74
N VAL A 83 -3.36 -17.11 1.05
CA VAL A 83 -4.31 -18.24 1.16
C VAL A 83 -4.36 -19.03 -0.15
N GLY A 84 -4.53 -18.33 -1.28
CA GLY A 84 -4.55 -18.95 -2.61
C GLY A 84 -3.21 -19.60 -2.98
N MET A 85 -2.08 -18.99 -2.62
CA MET A 85 -0.76 -19.57 -2.82
C MET A 85 -0.61 -20.90 -2.09
N LEU A 86 -1.10 -20.99 -0.86
CA LEU A 86 -1.04 -22.18 0.00
C LEU A 86 -2.09 -23.24 -0.36
N GLY A 87 -3.08 -22.90 -1.20
CA GLY A 87 -4.22 -23.79 -1.49
C GLY A 87 -5.07 -24.10 -0.24
N ALA A 88 -5.10 -23.17 0.71
CA ALA A 88 -5.77 -23.32 2.01
C ALA A 88 -7.13 -22.62 2.03
N GLN A 89 -7.92 -22.85 3.08
CA GLN A 89 -9.09 -22.00 3.36
C GLN A 89 -8.67 -20.74 4.14
N GLU A 90 -9.43 -19.64 4.00
CA GLU A 90 -9.12 -18.39 4.70
C GLU A 90 -9.11 -18.55 6.23
N SER A 91 -9.96 -19.41 6.77
CA SER A 91 -10.06 -19.70 8.21
C SER A 91 -8.82 -20.41 8.78
N GLU A 92 -8.02 -21.05 7.92
CA GLU A 92 -6.84 -21.82 8.31
C GLU A 92 -5.58 -20.95 8.36
N VAL A 93 -5.57 -19.82 7.65
CA VAL A 93 -4.38 -18.97 7.52
C VAL A 93 -4.54 -17.69 8.32
N LYS A 94 -3.60 -17.42 9.21
CA LYS A 94 -3.54 -16.16 9.96
C LYS A 94 -2.24 -15.43 9.67
N LEU A 95 -2.36 -14.19 9.21
CA LEU A 95 -1.23 -13.32 8.97
C LEU A 95 -1.00 -12.36 10.12
N ARG A 96 0.26 -12.12 10.46
CA ARG A 96 0.66 -11.03 11.37
C ARG A 96 1.36 -9.95 10.58
N PHE A 97 0.78 -8.76 10.67
CA PHE A 97 1.25 -7.57 9.99
C PHE A 97 1.96 -6.63 10.97
N ALA A 98 3.02 -5.97 10.51
CA ALA A 98 3.66 -4.86 11.21
C ALA A 98 4.04 -3.79 10.19
N GLY A 99 3.95 -2.51 10.57
CA GLY A 99 4.33 -1.38 9.72
C GLY A 99 3.29 -0.27 9.70
N LEU A 100 3.33 0.54 8.65
CA LEU A 100 2.44 1.68 8.43
C LEU A 100 1.51 1.43 7.23
N ASN A 101 0.51 2.31 7.05
CA ASN A 101 -0.30 2.31 5.83
C ASN A 101 0.61 2.43 4.59
N HIS A 102 0.44 1.50 3.64
CA HIS A 102 1.26 1.38 2.42
C HIS A 102 2.77 1.17 2.66
N MET A 103 3.15 0.75 3.87
CA MET A 103 4.50 0.35 4.26
C MET A 103 4.38 -0.74 5.34
N VAL A 104 3.75 -1.86 4.97
CA VAL A 104 3.41 -2.96 5.89
C VAL A 104 4.00 -4.28 5.42
N TRP A 105 4.52 -5.06 6.36
CA TRP A 105 5.06 -6.39 6.13
C TRP A 105 4.19 -7.44 6.78
N VAL A 106 4.04 -8.58 6.10
CA VAL A 106 3.63 -9.82 6.79
C VAL A 106 4.92 -10.44 7.33
N HIS A 107 5.06 -10.40 8.65
CA HIS A 107 6.24 -10.96 9.33
C HIS A 107 5.99 -12.36 9.89
N LYS A 108 4.73 -12.84 9.85
CA LYS A 108 4.39 -14.21 10.21
C LYS A 108 3.18 -14.69 9.41
N VAL A 109 3.28 -15.90 8.85
CA VAL A 109 2.19 -16.64 8.23
C VAL A 109 1.97 -17.91 9.06
N LEU A 110 0.79 -18.03 9.66
CA LEU A 110 0.40 -19.22 10.41
C LEU A 110 -0.63 -20.01 9.61
N GLN A 111 -0.40 -21.31 9.39
CA GLN A 111 -1.42 -22.23 8.89
C GLN A 111 -1.79 -23.19 10.03
N GLY A 112 -2.97 -23.01 10.60
CA GLY A 112 -3.35 -23.64 11.87
C GLY A 112 -2.43 -23.20 13.02
N ARG A 113 -1.58 -24.12 13.49
CA ARG A 113 -0.57 -23.86 14.56
C ARG A 113 0.86 -23.75 14.02
N GLU A 114 1.08 -24.06 12.74
CA GLU A 114 2.40 -24.09 12.13
C GLU A 114 2.78 -22.73 11.56
N ASP A 115 4.05 -22.35 11.73
CA ASP A 115 4.62 -21.17 11.09
C ASP A 115 5.18 -21.55 9.71
N VAL A 116 4.50 -21.10 8.66
CA VAL A 116 4.83 -21.39 7.26
C VAL A 116 5.42 -20.18 6.54
N THR A 117 5.92 -19.18 7.29
CA THR A 117 6.46 -17.93 6.72
C THR A 117 7.57 -18.19 5.71
N GLY A 118 8.54 -19.05 6.05
CA GLY A 118 9.64 -19.41 5.16
C GLY A 118 9.16 -20.07 3.87
N LYS A 119 8.22 -21.01 3.97
CA LYS A 119 7.59 -21.67 2.81
C LYS A 119 6.95 -20.66 1.87
N VAL A 120 6.21 -19.68 2.40
CA VAL A 120 5.59 -18.64 1.57
C VAL A 120 6.65 -17.76 0.89
N ILE A 121 7.73 -17.40 1.60
CA ILE A 121 8.83 -16.64 1.02
C ILE A 121 9.49 -17.41 -0.13
N ASP A 122 9.74 -18.71 0.02
CA ASP A 122 10.31 -19.53 -1.05
C ASP A 122 9.36 -19.62 -2.25
N MET A 123 8.06 -19.78 -2.02
CA MET A 123 7.05 -19.77 -3.09
C MET A 123 7.03 -18.44 -3.85
N LEU A 124 7.27 -17.30 -3.19
CA LEU A 124 7.40 -16.00 -3.85
C LEU A 124 8.69 -15.90 -4.68
N CYS A 125 9.78 -16.51 -4.19
CA CYS A 125 11.04 -16.56 -4.93
C CYS A 125 10.93 -17.42 -6.20
N ASP A 126 10.09 -18.46 -6.18
CA ASP A 126 9.85 -19.39 -7.29
C ASP A 126 8.86 -18.84 -8.34
N GLY A 127 8.49 -17.56 -8.25
CA GLY A 127 7.71 -16.86 -9.27
C GLY A 127 6.20 -16.77 -8.99
N LYS A 128 5.71 -17.18 -7.82
CA LYS A 128 4.34 -16.78 -7.40
C LYS A 128 4.36 -15.30 -7.01
N ALA A 129 3.39 -14.53 -7.47
CA ALA A 129 3.38 -13.08 -7.23
C ALA A 129 2.22 -12.62 -6.35
N LEU A 130 2.52 -11.57 -5.57
CA LEU A 130 1.54 -10.74 -4.89
C LEU A 130 1.32 -9.48 -5.75
N SER A 131 0.25 -9.46 -6.54
CA SER A 131 -0.13 -8.31 -7.37
C SER A 131 -1.46 -7.69 -6.92
N MET A 132 -1.57 -6.38 -7.08
CA MET A 132 -2.80 -5.63 -6.84
C MET A 132 -3.12 -4.85 -8.11
N ASN A 133 -4.40 -4.57 -8.36
CA ASN A 133 -4.86 -3.90 -9.59
C ASN A 133 -4.14 -2.57 -9.91
N ASN A 134 -3.56 -1.90 -8.91
CA ASN A 134 -2.97 -0.56 -9.04
C ASN A 134 -1.42 -0.56 -9.12
N ILE A 135 -0.74 -1.70 -9.00
CA ILE A 135 0.73 -1.78 -9.06
C ILE A 135 1.10 -2.97 -9.93
N LYS A 136 1.79 -2.75 -11.06
CA LYS A 136 2.20 -3.84 -11.93
C LYS A 136 3.25 -4.73 -11.28
N GLU A 137 3.26 -5.96 -11.76
CA GLU A 137 3.99 -7.07 -11.20
C GLU A 137 5.47 -7.00 -11.56
N LEU A 138 6.29 -6.50 -10.62
CA LEU A 138 7.73 -6.70 -10.65
C LEU A 138 8.09 -7.81 -9.65
N PRO A 139 8.75 -8.91 -10.10
CA PRO A 139 9.19 -9.95 -9.20
C PRO A 139 10.24 -9.38 -8.24
N TRP A 140 10.19 -9.82 -6.98
CA TRP A 140 11.22 -9.47 -6.01
C TRP A 140 12.48 -10.30 -6.26
N PRO A 141 13.69 -9.74 -6.08
CA PRO A 141 14.90 -10.56 -6.08
C PRO A 141 14.82 -11.62 -4.98
N ALA A 142 15.04 -12.90 -5.32
CA ALA A 142 14.88 -14.01 -4.37
C ALA A 142 15.79 -13.88 -3.13
N GLU A 143 17.05 -13.50 -3.35
CA GLU A 143 18.01 -13.26 -2.27
C GLU A 143 17.54 -12.15 -1.31
N PHE A 144 16.89 -11.11 -1.84
CA PHE A 144 16.35 -10.02 -1.05
C PHE A 144 15.22 -10.50 -0.13
N LEU A 145 14.24 -11.25 -0.65
CA LEU A 145 13.14 -11.77 0.17
C LEU A 145 13.63 -12.74 1.26
N ARG A 146 14.58 -13.62 0.91
CA ARG A 146 15.18 -14.55 1.88
C ARG A 146 15.94 -13.82 2.99
N ALA A 147 16.68 -12.76 2.66
CA ALA A 147 17.37 -11.92 3.63
C ALA A 147 16.39 -11.14 4.53
N LEU A 148 15.31 -10.61 3.94
CA LEU A 148 14.31 -9.81 4.65
C LEU A 148 13.51 -10.62 5.67
N LYS A 149 13.30 -11.93 5.42
CA LYS A 149 12.52 -12.85 6.27
C LYS A 149 11.10 -12.37 6.58
N ALA A 150 10.57 -11.49 5.74
CA ALA A 150 9.23 -10.96 5.80
C ALA A 150 8.73 -10.70 4.38
N ILE A 151 7.41 -10.71 4.22
CA ILE A 151 6.77 -10.52 2.91
C ILE A 151 6.36 -9.04 2.81
N PRO A 152 7.00 -8.26 1.92
CA PRO A 152 6.68 -6.85 1.76
C PRO A 152 5.36 -6.67 1.01
N CYS A 153 4.57 -5.67 1.39
CA CYS A 153 3.42 -5.27 0.58
C CYS A 153 3.85 -4.66 -0.76
N PRO A 154 2.97 -4.64 -1.77
CA PRO A 154 3.32 -4.14 -3.12
C PRO A 154 3.85 -2.70 -3.17
N TYR A 155 3.44 -1.82 -2.24
CA TYR A 155 3.90 -0.44 -2.19
C TYR A 155 5.40 -0.29 -1.87
N HIS A 156 6.05 -1.30 -1.28
CA HIS A 156 7.50 -1.28 -1.06
C HIS A 156 8.31 -1.12 -2.35
N ARG A 157 7.74 -1.52 -3.51
CA ARG A 157 8.41 -1.39 -4.81
C ARG A 157 8.74 0.06 -5.13
N TYR A 158 7.90 1.01 -4.70
CA TYR A 158 8.19 2.43 -4.89
C TYR A 158 9.45 2.90 -4.14
N PHE A 159 9.83 2.20 -3.06
CA PHE A 159 10.98 2.57 -2.21
C PHE A 159 12.24 1.78 -2.54
N TRP A 160 12.10 0.50 -2.91
CA TRP A 160 13.24 -0.40 -3.11
C TRP A 160 13.52 -0.74 -4.57
N LEU A 161 12.53 -0.60 -5.44
CA LEU A 161 12.64 -0.81 -6.89
C LEU A 161 12.35 0.50 -7.65
N THR A 162 12.71 1.63 -7.04
CA THR A 162 12.45 2.99 -7.51
C THR A 162 12.77 3.20 -9.00
N PRO A 163 13.94 2.80 -9.54
CA PRO A 163 14.24 3.00 -10.96
C PRO A 163 13.28 2.23 -11.89
N ALA A 164 12.89 1.01 -11.50
CA ALA A 164 11.99 0.18 -12.29
C ALA A 164 10.56 0.73 -12.28
N MET A 165 10.06 1.16 -11.12
CA MET A 165 8.76 1.82 -11.00
C MET A 165 8.69 3.10 -11.83
N LEU A 166 9.75 3.92 -11.77
CA LEU A 166 9.83 5.16 -12.55
C LEU A 166 9.85 4.90 -14.06
N ALA A 167 10.64 3.92 -14.51
CA ALA A 167 10.69 3.56 -15.93
C ALA A 167 9.31 3.13 -16.46
N GLU A 168 8.54 2.41 -15.64
CA GLU A 168 7.18 2.01 -15.97
C GLU A 168 6.22 3.20 -16.05
N GLU A 169 6.24 4.10 -15.06
CA GLU A 169 5.39 5.29 -15.05
C GLU A 169 5.67 6.19 -16.26
N ILE A 170 6.96 6.38 -16.60
CA ILE A 170 7.37 7.10 -17.80
C ILE A 170 6.83 6.42 -19.06
N ALA A 171 6.88 5.09 -19.15
CA ALA A 171 6.33 4.35 -20.28
C ALA A 171 4.81 4.48 -20.37
N ALA A 172 4.10 4.46 -19.24
CA ALA A 172 2.64 4.60 -19.18
C ALA A 172 2.16 6.02 -19.51
N ALA A 173 2.96 7.05 -19.21
CA ALA A 173 2.67 8.45 -19.51
C ALA A 173 2.84 8.81 -21.01
N LYS A 174 3.45 7.94 -21.82
CA LYS A 174 3.57 8.17 -23.26
C LYS A 174 2.16 8.13 -23.91
N PRO A 175 1.84 9.08 -24.82
CA PRO A 175 0.55 9.06 -25.50
C PRO A 175 0.35 7.73 -26.23
N ARG A 176 -0.79 7.07 -26.03
CA ARG A 176 -1.20 5.96 -26.91
C ARG A 176 -1.38 6.53 -28.32
N ALA A 177 -0.79 5.89 -29.32
CA ALA A 177 -1.05 6.24 -30.71
C ALA A 177 -2.57 6.23 -30.95
N PRO A 178 -3.13 7.22 -31.68
CA PRO A 178 -4.54 7.22 -32.01
C PRO A 178 -4.88 5.89 -32.70
N ALA A 179 -5.95 5.25 -32.23
CA ALA A 179 -6.44 4.01 -32.84
C ALA A 179 -6.74 4.30 -34.33
N PRO A 180 -6.38 3.40 -35.27
CA PRO A 180 -6.75 3.59 -36.66
C PRO A 180 -8.27 3.66 -36.76
N ASN A 181 -8.79 4.73 -37.35
CA ASN A 181 -10.21 4.94 -37.61
C ASN A 181 -10.76 3.69 -38.32
N ARG A 182 -11.79 3.06 -37.72
CA ARG A 182 -12.65 2.09 -38.40
C ARG A 182 -13.71 2.82 -39.21
#